data_AF-A0A6J8DVT0-F1
#
_entry.id   AF-A0A6J8DVT0-F1
#
_cell.length_a   1.000
_cell.length_b   1.000
_cell.length_c   1.000
_cell.angle_alpha   90.00
_cell.angle_beta   90.00
_cell.angle_gamma   90.00
#
_symmetry.space_group_name_H-M   'P 1'
#
loop_
_entity.id
_entity.type
_entity.pdbx_description
1 polymer ?
#
loop_
_entity_poly.entity_id
_entity_poly.type
_entity_poly.pdbx_seq_one_letter_code
_entity_poly.pdbx_strand_id
1 'polypeptide(L)'
;MKRDQKDVLIKEHFIQGLKQDIKRFVMLSNPTTFEEEFRSAKREECNNTLTNRDRQTVAACAISNNNLEDNIKDLSEQMRVLAMQMNNIPTRGRGGFGNRGNRFQQSRGQGRGRGYGSNRNLRASDGRPICNYCMKVGHVERSCDEKNSTYASGN
;
A
#
# COMPACT_ATOMS: atom_id res chain seq x y z
N MET A 1 -13.87 68.44 -3.55
CA MET A 1 -13.10 67.32 -4.14
C MET A 1 -13.87 66.75 -5.31
N LYS A 2 -13.26 66.68 -6.50
CA LYS A 2 -13.88 66.10 -7.69
C LYS A 2 -14.05 64.58 -7.45
N ARG A 3 -15.20 64.01 -7.85
CA ARG A 3 -15.57 62.60 -7.54
C ARG A 3 -14.48 61.62 -7.97
N ASP A 4 -13.85 61.89 -9.10
CA ASP A 4 -12.76 61.09 -9.69
C ASP A 4 -11.55 60.92 -8.74
N GLN A 5 -11.25 61.92 -7.91
CA GLN A 5 -10.11 61.87 -6.99
C GLN A 5 -10.38 60.96 -5.79
N LYS A 6 -11.64 60.84 -5.36
CA LYS A 6 -12.03 59.89 -4.31
C LYS A 6 -11.95 58.46 -4.81
N ASP A 7 -12.38 58.21 -6.04
CA ASP A 7 -12.38 56.86 -6.62
C ASP A 7 -10.96 56.34 -6.83
N VAL A 8 -10.03 57.21 -7.24
CA VAL A 8 -8.59 56.87 -7.33
C VAL A 8 -8.02 56.50 -5.96
N LEU A 9 -8.30 57.29 -4.91
CA LEU A 9 -7.82 56.99 -3.56
C LEU A 9 -8.41 55.69 -2.99
N ILE A 10 -9.69 55.42 -3.27
CA ILE A 10 -10.37 54.18 -2.84
C ILE A 10 -9.73 52.96 -3.50
N LYS A 11 -9.44 53.02 -4.81
CA LYS A 11 -8.73 51.96 -5.52
C LYS A 11 -7.34 51.69 -4.94
N GLU A 12 -6.55 52.75 -4.75
CA GLU A 12 -5.19 52.60 -4.21
C GLU A 12 -5.20 51.96 -2.83
N HIS A 13 -6.13 52.38 -1.97
CA HIS A 13 -6.26 51.82 -0.62
C HIS A 13 -6.77 50.38 -0.64
N PHE A 14 -7.68 50.04 -1.57
CA PHE A 14 -8.14 48.67 -1.78
C PHE A 14 -6.99 47.74 -2.21
N ILE A 15 -6.21 48.14 -3.22
CA ILE A 15 -5.06 47.35 -3.71
C ILE A 15 -4.00 47.17 -2.62
N GLN A 16 -3.79 48.18 -1.77
CA GLN A 16 -2.87 48.09 -0.63
C GLN A 16 -3.31 47.05 0.41
N GLY A 17 -4.62 46.89 0.62
CA GLY A 17 -5.19 45.91 1.55
C GLY A 17 -5.21 44.45 1.04
N LEU A 18 -4.90 44.21 -0.25
CA LEU A 18 -4.89 42.86 -0.81
C LEU A 18 -3.66 42.05 -0.36
N LYS A 19 -3.86 40.75 -0.16
CA LYS A 19 -2.75 39.78 0.06
C LYS A 19 -1.74 39.89 -1.08
N GLN A 20 -0.45 39.76 -0.77
CA GLN A 20 0.63 40.03 -1.72
C GLN A 20 0.52 39.22 -3.02
N ASP A 21 0.10 37.96 -2.93
CA ASP A 21 -0.08 37.08 -4.09
C ASP A 21 -1.19 37.62 -5.01
N ILE A 22 -2.35 37.97 -4.44
CA ILE A 22 -3.50 38.51 -5.18
C ILE A 22 -3.18 39.91 -5.72
N LYS A 23 -2.52 40.74 -4.92
CA LYS A 23 -2.09 42.10 -5.29
C LYS A 23 -1.24 42.08 -6.56
N ARG A 24 -0.27 41.16 -6.68
CA ARG A 24 0.57 41.05 -7.89
C ARG A 24 -0.28 40.82 -9.13
N PHE A 25 -1.24 39.89 -9.08
CA PHE A 25 -2.10 39.59 -10.22
C PHE A 25 -3.08 40.72 -10.56
N VAL A 26 -3.63 41.39 -9.56
CA VAL A 26 -4.51 42.56 -9.77
C VAL A 26 -3.73 43.74 -10.34
N MET A 27 -2.47 43.94 -9.96
CA MET A 27 -1.62 44.96 -10.57
C MET A 27 -1.23 44.59 -12.02
N LEU A 28 -0.99 43.31 -12.31
CA LEU A 28 -0.69 42.83 -13.67
C LEU A 28 -1.87 43.02 -14.64
N SER A 29 -3.11 42.91 -14.16
CA SER A 29 -4.30 43.08 -14.99
C SER A 29 -4.61 44.55 -15.33
N ASN A 30 -3.87 45.52 -14.76
CA ASN A 30 -4.05 46.97 -14.96
C ASN A 30 -5.54 47.41 -15.06
N PRO A 31 -6.38 47.03 -14.08
CA PRO A 31 -7.81 47.33 -14.13
C PRO A 31 -8.05 48.84 -14.07
N THR A 32 -8.93 49.34 -14.93
CA THR A 32 -9.20 50.79 -15.05
C THR A 32 -10.26 51.26 -14.08
N THR A 33 -11.14 50.35 -13.66
CA THR A 33 -12.26 50.63 -12.74
C THR A 33 -12.16 49.82 -11.45
N PHE A 34 -12.80 50.29 -10.37
CA PHE A 34 -12.80 49.59 -9.08
C PHE A 34 -13.51 48.23 -9.19
N GLU A 35 -14.57 48.16 -9.99
CA GLU A 35 -15.31 46.92 -10.20
C GLU A 35 -14.46 45.85 -10.92
N GLU A 36 -13.61 46.28 -11.84
CA GLU A 36 -12.66 45.39 -12.51
C GLU A 36 -11.56 44.90 -11.56
N GLU A 37 -11.05 45.77 -10.68
CA GLU A 37 -10.13 45.38 -9.59
C GLU A 37 -10.76 44.33 -8.68
N PHE A 38 -11.99 44.58 -8.24
CA PHE A 38 -12.72 43.67 -7.36
C PHE A 38 -12.96 42.31 -8.04
N ARG A 39 -13.35 42.32 -9.32
CA ARG A 39 -13.57 41.10 -10.10
C ARG A 39 -12.27 40.31 -10.29
N SER A 40 -11.16 41.01 -10.58
CA SER A 40 -9.84 40.39 -10.72
C SER A 40 -9.35 39.81 -9.39
N ALA A 41 -9.48 40.56 -8.30
CA ALA A 41 -9.09 40.11 -6.95
C ALA A 41 -9.88 38.86 -6.54
N LYS A 42 -11.20 38.86 -6.77
CA LYS A 42 -12.07 37.72 -6.46
C LYS A 42 -11.73 36.48 -7.27
N ARG A 43 -11.44 36.64 -8.58
CA ARG A 43 -11.00 35.53 -9.43
C ARG A 43 -9.71 34.89 -8.91
N GLU A 44 -8.74 35.72 -8.56
CA GLU A 44 -7.44 35.25 -8.08
C GLU A 44 -7.50 34.67 -6.66
N GLU A 45 -8.40 35.16 -5.81
CA GLU A 45 -8.67 34.53 -4.52
C GLU A 45 -9.23 33.11 -4.68
N CYS A 46 -10.17 32.90 -5.62
CA CYS A 46 -10.66 31.57 -5.96
C CYS A 46 -9.55 30.68 -6.55
N ASN A 47 -8.68 31.23 -7.40
CA ASN A 47 -7.58 30.46 -7.98
C ASN A 47 -6.50 30.08 -6.92
N ASN A 48 -6.17 31.01 -6.03
CA ASN A 48 -5.20 30.78 -4.95
C ASN A 48 -5.72 29.75 -3.93
N THR A 49 -7.03 29.73 -3.65
CA THR A 49 -7.62 28.69 -2.78
C THR A 49 -7.59 27.29 -3.41
N LEU A 50 -7.78 27.18 -4.73
CA LEU A 50 -7.66 25.91 -5.46
C LEU A 50 -6.21 25.42 -5.49
N THR A 51 -5.27 26.28 -5.92
CA THR A 51 -3.85 25.93 -6.01
C THR A 51 -3.21 25.60 -4.66
N ASN A 52 -3.62 26.25 -3.56
CA ASN A 52 -3.11 25.90 -2.23
C ASN A 52 -3.59 24.52 -1.74
N ARG A 53 -4.81 24.09 -2.09
CA ARG A 53 -5.25 22.71 -1.81
C ARG A 53 -4.40 21.71 -2.59
N ASP A 54 -4.11 22.00 -3.86
CA ASP A 54 -3.32 21.11 -4.71
C ASP A 54 -1.84 21.06 -4.29
N ARG A 55 -1.28 22.16 -3.79
CA ARG A 55 0.08 22.16 -3.22
C ARG A 55 0.20 21.25 -1.99
N GLN A 56 -0.82 21.22 -1.13
CA GLN A 56 -0.82 20.34 0.04
C GLN A 56 -0.93 18.86 -0.36
N THR A 57 -1.75 18.52 -1.37
CA THR A 57 -1.89 17.14 -1.84
C THR A 57 -0.63 16.65 -2.58
N VAL A 58 -0.03 17.49 -3.43
CA VAL A 58 1.21 17.13 -4.15
C VAL A 58 2.39 16.98 -3.20
N ALA A 59 2.51 17.85 -2.18
CA ALA A 59 3.56 17.71 -1.16
C ALA A 59 3.40 16.42 -0.35
N ALA A 60 2.17 16.03 0.00
CA ALA A 60 1.90 14.77 0.69
C ALA A 60 2.26 13.55 -0.19
N CYS A 61 1.93 13.58 -1.48
CA CYS A 61 2.32 12.52 -2.42
C CYS A 61 3.84 12.41 -2.61
N ALA A 62 4.56 13.55 -2.66
CA ALA A 62 6.01 13.56 -2.81
C ALA A 62 6.73 12.96 -1.58
N ILE A 63 6.25 13.23 -0.36
CA ILE A 63 6.79 12.64 0.87
C ILE A 63 6.56 11.12 0.89
N SER A 64 5.39 10.66 0.43
CA SER A 64 5.06 9.22 0.38
C SER A 64 5.96 8.44 -0.57
N ASN A 65 6.38 9.04 -1.69
CA ASN A 65 7.24 8.39 -2.67
C ASN A 65 8.68 8.19 -2.16
N ASN A 66 9.24 9.18 -1.46
CA ASN A 66 10.59 9.07 -0.90
C ASN A 66 10.67 7.95 0.17
N ASN A 67 9.65 7.83 1.01
CA ASN A 67 9.58 6.76 2.01
C ASN A 67 9.49 5.37 1.36
N LEU A 68 8.84 5.24 0.21
CA LEU A 68 8.72 3.96 -0.49
C LEU A 68 10.06 3.51 -1.08
N GLU A 69 10.82 4.43 -1.69
CA GLU A 69 12.14 4.14 -2.25
C GLU A 69 13.14 3.71 -1.16
N ASP A 70 13.13 4.36 0.00
CA ASP A 70 14.00 4.01 1.12
C ASP A 70 13.61 2.66 1.73
N ASN A 71 12.31 2.35 1.83
CA ASN A 71 11.83 1.04 2.25
C ASN A 71 12.21 -0.08 1.26
N ILE A 72 12.20 0.18 -0.06
CA ILE A 72 12.63 -0.79 -1.07
C ILE A 72 14.12 -1.07 -0.97
N LYS A 73 14.94 -0.03 -0.77
CA LYS A 73 16.39 -0.18 -0.57
C LYS A 73 16.68 -1.00 0.68
N ASP A 74 16.02 -0.70 1.80
CA ASP A 74 16.21 -1.43 3.05
C ASP A 74 15.80 -2.91 2.92
N LEU A 75 14.64 -3.18 2.31
CA LEU A 75 14.18 -4.55 2.05
C LEU A 75 15.15 -5.32 1.14
N SER A 76 15.71 -4.66 0.12
CA SER A 76 16.66 -5.29 -0.79
C SER A 76 17.97 -5.67 -0.08
N GLU A 77 18.44 -4.85 0.86
CA GLU A 77 19.64 -5.14 1.64
C GLU A 77 19.38 -6.26 2.66
N GLN A 78 18.20 -6.26 3.31
CA GLN A 78 17.78 -7.37 4.17
C GLN A 78 17.75 -8.71 3.41
N MET A 79 17.22 -8.73 2.18
CA MET A 79 17.24 -9.92 1.33
C MET A 79 18.65 -10.36 0.94
N ARG A 80 19.55 -9.41 0.66
CA ARG A 80 20.96 -9.70 0.33
C ARG A 80 21.68 -10.36 1.50
N VAL A 81 21.51 -9.82 2.72
CA VAL A 81 22.10 -10.38 3.94
C VAL A 81 21.57 -11.78 4.21
N LEU A 82 20.27 -11.99 4.06
CA LEU A 82 19.64 -13.29 4.26
C LEU A 82 20.13 -14.34 3.24
N ALA A 83 20.33 -13.94 1.98
CA ALA A 83 20.93 -14.80 0.96
C ALA A 83 22.38 -15.19 1.29
N MET A 84 23.18 -14.27 1.86
CA MET A 84 24.54 -14.58 2.31
C MET A 84 24.56 -15.56 3.49
N GLN A 85 23.59 -15.48 4.40
CA GLN A 85 23.47 -16.41 5.53
C GLN A 85 23.11 -17.85 5.08
N MET A 86 22.34 -18.01 4.01
CA MET A 86 21.97 -19.31 3.45
C MET A 86 23.16 -20.08 2.85
N ASN A 87 24.22 -19.38 2.42
CA ASN A 87 25.44 -20.01 1.88
C ASN A 87 26.37 -20.58 2.96
N ASN A 88 26.14 -20.24 4.23
CA ASN A 88 26.92 -20.74 5.37
C ASN A 88 26.24 -21.91 6.12
N ILE A 89 25.19 -22.50 5.55
CA ILE A 89 24.64 -23.75 6.07
C ILE A 89 25.60 -24.87 5.61
N PRO A 90 26.39 -25.50 6.50
CA PRO A 90 27.18 -26.64 6.11
C PRO A 90 26.22 -27.73 5.63
N THR A 91 26.31 -28.05 4.35
CA THR A 91 25.69 -29.23 3.74
C THR A 91 26.27 -30.46 4.43
N ARG A 92 25.72 -30.82 5.60
CA ARG A 92 25.97 -32.12 6.22
C ARG A 92 25.35 -33.20 5.34
N GLY A 93 26.13 -33.63 4.37
CA GLY A 93 26.24 -35.02 3.92
C GLY A 93 25.01 -35.61 3.23
N ARG A 94 24.88 -35.33 1.93
CA ARG A 94 24.22 -36.26 1.02
C ARG A 94 25.30 -37.04 0.26
N GLY A 95 25.53 -38.28 0.68
CA GLY A 95 26.18 -39.32 -0.13
C GLY A 95 27.45 -39.92 0.47
N GLY A 96 27.47 -41.26 0.61
CA GLY A 96 28.72 -42.03 0.59
C GLY A 96 28.89 -43.05 1.71
N PHE A 97 28.42 -44.28 1.48
CA PHE A 97 28.93 -45.56 1.96
C PHE A 97 29.98 -45.55 3.10
N GLY A 98 29.57 -45.99 4.28
CA GLY A 98 30.46 -46.21 5.43
C GLY A 98 29.81 -47.12 6.45
N ASN A 99 29.97 -48.42 6.22
CA ASN A 99 29.59 -49.51 7.11
C ASN A 99 30.20 -49.30 8.51
N ARG A 100 29.39 -48.90 9.51
CA ARG A 100 29.73 -49.02 10.94
C ARG A 100 28.50 -49.48 11.70
N GLY A 101 28.54 -50.77 12.05
CA GLY A 101 27.57 -51.40 12.93
C GLY A 101 27.55 -50.79 14.34
N ASN A 102 26.61 -51.32 15.12
CA ASN A 102 26.35 -51.05 16.53
C ASN A 102 25.66 -49.73 16.89
N ARG A 103 24.32 -49.79 16.89
CA ARG A 103 23.62 -49.64 18.17
C ARG A 103 22.27 -50.38 18.18
N PHE A 104 22.25 -51.48 18.92
CA PHE A 104 21.05 -52.11 19.42
C PHE A 104 20.21 -51.09 20.22
N GLN A 105 19.01 -50.80 19.75
CA GLN A 105 17.87 -50.53 20.63
C GLN A 105 16.59 -50.88 19.88
N GLN A 106 16.09 -52.08 20.19
CA GLN A 106 14.76 -52.55 19.82
C GLN A 106 13.73 -51.71 20.58
N SER A 107 12.77 -51.11 19.87
CA SER A 107 11.39 -50.95 20.37
C SER A 107 10.46 -50.56 19.23
N ARG A 108 9.81 -51.59 18.68
CA ARG A 108 8.39 -51.68 18.33
C ARG A 108 7.70 -50.43 17.78
N GLY A 109 7.43 -50.44 16.47
CA GLY A 109 6.51 -49.51 15.84
C GLY A 109 6.44 -49.68 14.32
N GLN A 110 5.99 -50.84 13.85
CA GLN A 110 5.50 -50.98 12.48
C GLN A 110 4.35 -49.98 12.26
N GLY A 111 4.40 -49.15 11.22
CA GLY A 111 3.33 -48.19 11.00
C GLY A 111 3.43 -47.32 9.75
N ARG A 112 3.64 -47.95 8.57
CA ARG A 112 3.17 -47.45 7.26
C ARG A 112 3.35 -45.95 6.99
N GLY A 113 4.55 -45.56 6.56
CA GLY A 113 4.75 -44.34 5.78
C GLY A 113 4.05 -44.46 4.42
N ARG A 114 2.73 -44.28 4.39
CA ARG A 114 2.01 -43.94 3.15
C ARG A 114 2.25 -42.46 2.90
N GLY A 115 3.30 -42.15 2.14
CA GLY A 115 3.41 -40.88 1.44
C GLY A 115 2.30 -40.80 0.40
N TYR A 116 1.09 -40.48 0.85
CA TYR A 116 -0.01 -40.09 -0.03
C TYR A 116 0.10 -38.58 -0.24
N GLY A 117 -0.06 -38.17 -1.50
CA GLY A 117 0.28 -36.87 -2.03
C GLY A 117 -0.10 -35.67 -1.15
N SER A 118 0.73 -34.64 -1.29
CA SER A 118 0.60 -33.30 -0.75
C SER A 118 -0.80 -32.68 -0.94
N ASN A 119 -1.77 -33.07 -0.11
CA ASN A 119 -3.01 -32.32 0.10
C ASN A 119 -2.78 -31.27 1.18
N ARG A 120 -2.03 -30.23 0.84
CA ARG A 120 -2.02 -29.01 1.65
C ARG A 120 -3.39 -28.37 1.46
N ASN A 121 -4.29 -28.54 2.43
CA ASN A 121 -5.58 -27.87 2.42
C ASN A 121 -5.33 -26.36 2.27
N LEU A 122 -6.00 -25.74 1.30
CA LEU A 122 -6.03 -24.29 1.15
C LEU A 122 -6.50 -23.68 2.47
N ARG A 123 -5.96 -22.51 2.85
CA ARG A 123 -6.37 -21.80 4.07
C ARG A 123 -6.80 -20.39 3.70
N ALA A 124 -7.85 -19.92 4.35
CA ALA A 124 -8.29 -18.54 4.22
C ALA A 124 -7.35 -17.60 5.01
N SER A 125 -7.47 -16.29 4.79
CA SER A 125 -6.63 -15.28 5.43
C SER A 125 -6.75 -15.27 6.97
N ASP A 126 -7.85 -15.81 7.50
CA ASP A 126 -8.10 -16.02 8.93
C ASP A 126 -7.51 -17.34 9.48
N GLY A 127 -6.83 -18.12 8.63
CA GLY A 127 -6.18 -19.38 8.99
C GLY A 127 -7.09 -20.60 9.01
N ARG A 128 -8.40 -20.45 8.75
CA ARG A 128 -9.36 -21.57 8.70
C ARG A 128 -9.14 -22.43 7.44
N PRO A 129 -9.34 -23.76 7.51
CA PRO A 129 -9.21 -24.62 6.35
C PRO A 129 -10.30 -24.31 5.32
N ILE A 130 -9.94 -24.32 4.05
CA ILE A 130 -10.84 -24.25 2.91
C ILE A 130 -11.00 -25.68 2.37
N CYS A 131 -12.24 -26.07 2.15
CA CYS A 131 -12.56 -27.38 1.60
C CYS A 131 -12.19 -27.42 0.11
N ASN A 132 -11.34 -28.36 -0.32
CA ASN A 132 -10.97 -28.50 -1.73
C ASN A 132 -12.12 -28.99 -2.63
N TYR A 133 -13.23 -29.46 -2.05
CA TYR A 133 -14.39 -29.96 -2.79
C TYR A 133 -15.45 -28.86 -3.00
N CYS A 134 -16.00 -28.29 -1.93
CA CYS A 134 -17.06 -27.26 -2.03
C CYS A 134 -16.53 -25.82 -1.95
N MET A 135 -15.21 -25.63 -1.79
CA MET A 135 -14.53 -24.33 -1.71
C MET A 135 -14.99 -23.42 -0.57
N LYS A 136 -15.74 -23.95 0.41
CA LYS A 136 -16.19 -23.23 1.61
C LYS A 136 -15.12 -23.24 2.70
N VAL A 137 -15.06 -22.14 3.45
CA VAL A 137 -14.18 -21.98 4.63
C VAL A 137 -14.78 -22.71 5.84
N GLY A 138 -13.96 -23.37 6.64
CA GLY A 138 -14.31 -23.95 7.94
C GLY A 138 -14.14 -25.47 8.06
N HIS A 139 -13.98 -26.20 6.95
CA HIS A 139 -13.77 -27.65 6.96
C HIS A 139 -12.83 -28.09 5.84
N VAL A 140 -12.33 -29.32 5.94
CA VAL A 140 -11.49 -29.95 4.91
C VAL A 140 -12.32 -30.93 4.08
N GLU A 141 -11.85 -31.29 2.89
CA GLU A 141 -12.57 -32.20 1.97
C GLU A 141 -13.02 -33.52 2.63
N ARG A 142 -12.21 -34.08 3.54
CA ARG A 142 -12.54 -35.31 4.28
C ARG A 142 -13.79 -35.19 5.16
N SER A 143 -14.13 -33.96 5.54
CA SER A 143 -15.24 -33.63 6.44
C SER A 143 -16.31 -32.80 5.72
N CYS A 144 -16.40 -32.89 4.39
CA CYS A 144 -17.37 -32.13 3.61
C CYS A 144 -18.71 -32.86 3.53
N ASP A 145 -19.76 -32.25 4.06
CA ASP A 145 -21.11 -32.83 4.08
C ASP A 145 -21.69 -33.01 2.67
N GLU A 146 -21.42 -32.08 1.74
CA GLU A 146 -21.86 -32.20 0.35
C GLU A 146 -21.25 -33.43 -0.33
N LYS A 147 -19.96 -33.68 -0.07
CA LYS A 147 -19.26 -34.87 -0.56
C LYS A 147 -19.82 -36.13 0.09
N ASN A 148 -19.98 -36.14 1.41
CA ASN A 148 -20.49 -37.30 2.14
C ASN A 148 -21.96 -37.62 1.78
N SER A 149 -22.76 -36.61 1.47
CA SER A 149 -24.13 -36.77 0.99
C SER A 149 -24.19 -37.47 -0.38
N THR A 150 -23.25 -37.17 -1.29
CA THR A 150 -23.21 -37.87 -2.60
C THR A 150 -22.90 -39.36 -2.47
N TYR A 151 -22.16 -39.78 -1.44
CA TYR A 151 -21.94 -41.20 -1.13
C TYR A 151 -23.12 -41.85 -0.39
N ALA A 152 -23.95 -41.06 0.30
CA ALA A 152 -25.11 -41.55 1.05
C ALA A 152 -26.38 -41.72 0.19
N SER A 153 -26.46 -41.08 -0.97
CA SER A 153 -27.58 -41.20 -1.92
C SER A 153 -27.36 -42.26 -3.01
N GLY A 154 -26.29 -43.04 -2.91
CA GLY A 154 -25.91 -44.09 -3.87
C GLY A 154 -26.01 -45.51 -3.32
N ASN A 155 -27.07 -45.81 -2.55
CA ASN A 155 -27.50 -47.16 -2.20
C ASN A 155 -29.02 -47.29 -2.44
#